data_AF-A0A8T1S8K5-F1
#
_entry.id   AF-A0A8T1S8K5-F1
#
_cell.length_a   1.000
_cell.length_b   1.000
_cell.length_c   1.000
_cell.angle_alpha   90.00
_cell.angle_beta   90.00
_cell.angle_gamma   90.00
#
_symmetry.space_group_name_H-M   'P 1'
#
loop_
_entity.id
_entity.type
_entity.pdbx_description
1 polymer ?
#
loop_
_entity_poly.entity_id
_entity_poly.type
_entity_poly.pdbx_seq_one_letter_code
_entity_poly.pdbx_strand_id
1 'polypeptide(L)'
;MLILEKLAADIPCLLYDDNLFCHLVDEVLLFERELYATHGYLSSFPSCMHILSEETCFQRWLTVERKFALQKMDSILSSEAAWVSQYKDITDVDEMKVPDCAETFTTLLQVITDRYKNLPTASRKLQFLELQKDLVDDFRIRLTQVMKEETRASLAFRYCAILNAVNYIGTVLADWADNVFFLELQQAALEVCADSNAFSKLQLGQLACMESSVFDDMINLLERLKH
;
A
#
# COMPACT_ATOMS: atom_id res chain seq x y z
N MET A 1 -15.70 -28.01 0.67
CA MET A 1 -15.45 -27.68 2.10
C MET A 1 -16.43 -26.59 2.45
N LEU A 2 -17.28 -26.79 3.46
CA LEU A 2 -18.52 -26.01 3.65
C LEU A 2 -18.33 -24.48 3.61
N ILE A 3 -17.24 -23.96 4.20
CA ILE A 3 -16.95 -22.52 4.22
C ILE A 3 -16.64 -21.94 2.84
N LEU A 4 -15.92 -22.67 1.99
CA LEU A 4 -15.57 -22.24 0.64
C LEU A 4 -16.82 -22.18 -0.25
N GLU A 5 -17.68 -23.19 -0.14
CA GLU A 5 -18.95 -23.25 -0.86
C GLU A 5 -19.88 -22.12 -0.42
N LYS A 6 -19.94 -21.84 0.88
CA LYS A 6 -20.74 -20.75 1.43
C LYS A 6 -20.23 -19.38 0.96
N LEU A 7 -18.91 -19.15 1.04
CA LEU A 7 -18.29 -17.90 0.62
C LEU A 7 -18.51 -17.65 -0.89
N ALA A 8 -18.32 -18.66 -1.73
CA ALA A 8 -18.54 -18.57 -3.16
C ALA A 8 -20.02 -18.27 -3.52
N ALA A 9 -20.97 -18.79 -2.74
CA ALA A 9 -22.39 -18.51 -2.93
C ALA A 9 -22.79 -17.08 -2.49
N ASP A 10 -22.16 -16.54 -1.44
CA ASP A 10 -22.54 -15.26 -0.83
C ASP A 10 -21.89 -14.05 -1.54
N ILE A 11 -20.64 -14.19 -2.01
CA ILE A 11 -19.89 -13.09 -2.65
C ILE A 11 -20.69 -12.38 -3.74
N PRO A 12 -21.32 -13.05 -4.72
CA PRO A 12 -22.05 -12.39 -5.79
C PRO A 12 -23.15 -11.44 -5.30
N CYS A 13 -23.79 -11.75 -4.18
CA CYS A 13 -24.83 -10.90 -3.58
C CYS A 13 -24.23 -9.68 -2.85
N LEU A 14 -23.01 -9.82 -2.33
CA LEU A 14 -22.33 -8.80 -1.54
C LEU A 14 -21.53 -7.81 -2.41
N LEU A 15 -21.29 -8.13 -3.68
CA LEU A 15 -20.57 -7.23 -4.60
C LEU A 15 -21.23 -5.85 -4.74
N TYR A 16 -22.51 -5.67 -4.42
CA TYR A 16 -23.21 -4.40 -4.62
C TYR A 16 -23.17 -3.43 -3.43
N ASP A 17 -22.67 -3.86 -2.27
CA ASP A 17 -22.55 -3.02 -1.07
C ASP A 17 -21.08 -2.95 -0.64
N ASP A 18 -20.49 -1.76 -0.72
CA ASP A 18 -19.08 -1.54 -0.41
C ASP A 18 -18.73 -1.90 1.05
N ASN A 19 -19.61 -1.58 2.01
CA ASN A 19 -19.34 -1.81 3.42
C ASN A 19 -19.45 -3.30 3.77
N LEU A 20 -20.52 -3.96 3.31
CA LEU A 20 -20.69 -5.39 3.54
C LEU A 20 -19.57 -6.20 2.86
N PHE A 21 -19.17 -5.81 1.65
CA PHE A 21 -18.06 -6.45 0.97
C PHE A 21 -16.74 -6.28 1.72
N CYS A 22 -16.43 -5.07 2.19
CA CYS A 22 -15.23 -4.84 2.99
C CYS A 22 -15.23 -5.65 4.28
N HIS A 23 -16.34 -5.67 5.03
CA HIS A 23 -16.45 -6.48 6.22
C HIS A 23 -16.26 -7.97 5.93
N LEU A 24 -16.80 -8.49 4.82
CA LEU A 24 -16.54 -9.86 4.41
C LEU A 24 -15.05 -10.11 4.18
N VAL A 25 -14.37 -9.24 3.44
CA VAL A 25 -12.93 -9.35 3.19
C VAL A 25 -12.15 -9.33 4.51
N ASP A 26 -12.48 -8.41 5.42
CA ASP A 26 -11.85 -8.33 6.74
C ASP A 26 -12.01 -9.64 7.52
N GLU A 27 -13.23 -10.15 7.62
CA GLU A 27 -13.51 -11.41 8.32
C GLU A 27 -12.78 -12.60 7.69
N VAL A 28 -12.70 -12.67 6.35
CA VAL A 28 -11.95 -13.72 5.65
C VAL A 28 -10.45 -13.61 5.95
N LEU A 29 -9.87 -12.40 5.92
CA LEU A 29 -8.45 -12.18 6.22
C LEU A 29 -8.12 -12.52 7.68
N LEU A 30 -9.00 -12.15 8.62
CA LEU A 30 -8.88 -12.47 10.03
C LEU A 30 -8.97 -13.98 10.27
N PHE A 31 -9.97 -14.64 9.66
CA PHE A 31 -10.17 -16.08 9.72
C PHE A 31 -8.96 -16.84 9.19
N GLU A 32 -8.44 -16.48 8.01
CA GLU A 32 -7.25 -17.12 7.44
C GLU A 32 -6.05 -16.95 8.36
N ARG A 33 -5.82 -15.75 8.90
CA ARG A 33 -4.72 -15.51 9.83
C ARG A 33 -4.80 -16.38 11.08
N GLU A 34 -5.98 -16.49 11.69
CA GLU A 34 -6.20 -17.36 12.85
C GLU A 34 -6.01 -18.85 12.50
N LEU A 35 -6.52 -19.26 11.34
CA LEU A 35 -6.42 -20.64 10.85
C LEU A 35 -4.96 -21.09 10.70
N TYR A 36 -4.09 -20.25 10.12
CA TYR A 36 -2.66 -20.56 10.01
C TYR A 36 -1.90 -20.40 11.33
N ALA A 37 -2.08 -19.26 12.02
CA ALA A 37 -1.27 -18.92 13.18
C ALA A 37 -1.61 -19.74 14.43
N THR A 38 -2.89 -20.00 14.66
CA THR A 38 -3.38 -20.68 15.88
C THR A 38 -3.53 -22.18 15.65
N HIS A 39 -3.98 -22.59 14.47
CA HIS A 39 -4.35 -23.98 14.21
C HIS A 39 -3.37 -24.74 13.31
N GLY A 40 -2.29 -24.10 12.86
CA GLY A 40 -1.23 -24.75 12.09
C GLY A 40 -1.71 -25.32 10.76
N TYR A 41 -2.72 -24.70 10.15
CA TYR A 41 -3.25 -25.12 8.86
C TYR A 41 -2.14 -25.09 7.79
N LEU A 42 -2.11 -26.10 6.94
CA LEU A 42 -1.05 -26.25 5.94
C LEU A 42 -1.41 -25.47 4.67
N SER A 43 -0.44 -24.78 4.09
CA SER A 43 -0.60 -24.04 2.82
C SER A 43 -0.94 -24.93 1.62
N SER A 44 -0.78 -26.26 1.76
CA SER A 44 -1.21 -27.24 0.76
C SER A 44 -2.73 -27.45 0.72
N PHE A 45 -3.47 -26.98 1.73
CA PHE A 45 -4.90 -27.15 1.80
C PHE A 45 -5.66 -25.96 1.19
N PRO A 46 -6.93 -26.15 0.79
CA PRO A 46 -7.74 -25.07 0.23
C PRO A 46 -7.87 -23.88 1.17
N SER A 47 -7.73 -22.67 0.62
CA SER A 47 -7.80 -21.39 1.33
C SER A 47 -8.89 -20.50 0.75
N CYS A 48 -9.57 -19.73 1.60
CA CYS A 48 -10.55 -18.72 1.20
C CYS A 48 -9.90 -17.60 0.35
N MET A 49 -8.58 -17.41 0.46
CA MET A 49 -7.84 -16.44 -0.36
C MET A 49 -7.94 -16.73 -1.87
N HIS A 50 -8.13 -17.99 -2.26
CA HIS A 50 -8.36 -18.35 -3.67
C HIS A 50 -9.67 -17.78 -4.20
N ILE A 51 -10.73 -17.75 -3.38
CA ILE A 51 -12.03 -17.22 -3.75
C ILE A 51 -11.96 -15.69 -3.89
N LEU A 52 -11.29 -15.01 -2.95
CA LEU A 52 -11.05 -13.57 -3.05
C LEU A 52 -10.18 -13.18 -4.26
N SER A 53 -9.44 -14.14 -4.82
CA SER A 53 -8.57 -13.95 -5.99
C SER A 53 -9.28 -14.20 -7.32
N GLU A 54 -10.53 -14.65 -7.31
CA GLU A 54 -11.34 -14.77 -8.52
C GLU A 54 -11.59 -13.40 -9.13
N GLU A 55 -11.57 -13.30 -10.46
CA GLU A 55 -11.48 -12.02 -11.18
C GLU A 55 -12.54 -11.00 -10.74
N THR A 56 -13.81 -11.40 -10.68
CA THR A 56 -14.91 -10.48 -10.33
C THR A 56 -14.81 -9.98 -8.90
N CYS A 57 -14.52 -10.88 -7.94
CA CYS A 57 -14.35 -10.55 -6.53
C CYS A 57 -13.12 -9.67 -6.33
N PHE A 58 -12.01 -10.02 -6.98
CA PHE A 58 -10.74 -9.32 -6.87
C PHE A 58 -10.80 -7.90 -7.43
N GLN A 59 -11.37 -7.71 -8.63
CA GLN A 59 -11.55 -6.38 -9.21
C GLN A 59 -12.46 -5.51 -8.34
N ARG A 60 -13.51 -6.11 -7.76
CA ARG A 60 -14.36 -5.40 -6.81
C ARG A 60 -13.58 -5.00 -5.57
N TRP A 61 -12.75 -5.89 -5.04
CA TRP A 61 -11.90 -5.60 -3.90
C TRP A 61 -10.94 -4.44 -4.18
N LEU A 62 -10.19 -4.48 -5.29
CA LEU A 62 -9.32 -3.35 -5.69
C LEU A 62 -10.09 -2.03 -5.78
N THR A 63 -11.30 -2.06 -6.37
CA THR A 63 -12.13 -0.87 -6.54
C THR A 63 -12.56 -0.28 -5.19
N VAL A 64 -13.03 -1.13 -4.29
CA VAL A 64 -13.51 -0.70 -2.96
C VAL A 64 -12.32 -0.26 -2.10
N GLU A 65 -11.20 -0.98 -2.14
CA GLU A 65 -9.98 -0.63 -1.42
C GLU A 65 -9.47 0.75 -1.86
N ARG A 66 -9.38 0.99 -3.18
CA ARG A 66 -9.01 2.31 -3.73
C ARG A 66 -9.94 3.41 -3.23
N LYS A 67 -11.25 3.18 -3.29
CA LYS A 67 -12.26 4.15 -2.85
C LYS A 67 -12.06 4.54 -1.38
N PHE A 68 -11.93 3.55 -0.49
CA PHE A 68 -11.77 3.82 0.93
C PHE A 68 -10.40 4.42 1.26
N ALA A 69 -9.33 4.01 0.57
CA ALA A 69 -8.02 4.61 0.75
C ALA A 69 -8.01 6.10 0.37
N LEU A 70 -8.65 6.48 -0.74
CA LEU A 70 -8.79 7.88 -1.16
C LEU A 70 -9.61 8.69 -0.16
N GLN A 71 -10.75 8.15 0.32
CA GLN A 71 -11.55 8.81 1.36
C GLN A 71 -10.77 8.99 2.67
N LYS A 72 -9.99 7.98 3.06
CA LYS A 72 -9.12 8.07 4.25
C LYS A 72 -8.04 9.13 4.05
N MET A 73 -7.45 9.21 2.86
CA MET A 73 -6.46 10.22 2.48
C MET A 73 -7.04 11.64 2.54
N ASP A 74 -8.26 11.84 2.05
CA ASP A 74 -8.98 13.12 2.16
C ASP A 74 -9.15 13.51 3.65
N SER A 75 -9.56 12.55 4.48
CA SER A 75 -9.71 12.76 5.92
C SER A 75 -8.38 13.08 6.61
N ILE A 76 -7.27 12.46 6.19
CA ILE A 76 -5.94 12.69 6.75
C ILE A 76 -5.52 14.15 6.54
N LEU A 77 -5.62 14.66 5.31
CA LEU A 77 -5.16 16.01 4.98
C LEU A 77 -6.12 17.12 5.46
N SER A 78 -7.39 16.79 5.65
CA SER A 78 -8.40 17.73 6.18
C SER A 78 -8.37 17.88 7.70
N SER A 79 -7.61 17.04 8.40
CA SER A 79 -7.47 17.09 9.86
C SER A 79 -6.73 18.35 10.30
N GLU A 80 -7.22 19.03 11.35
CA GLU A 80 -6.52 20.19 11.93
C GLU A 80 -5.14 19.82 12.48
N ALA A 81 -4.97 18.56 12.91
CA ALA A 81 -3.72 18.03 13.44
C ALA A 81 -2.77 17.50 12.36
N ALA A 82 -3.18 17.45 11.08
CA ALA A 82 -2.46 16.79 9.99
C ALA A 82 -0.98 17.19 9.90
N TRP A 83 -0.66 18.46 10.17
CA TRP A 83 0.67 19.03 9.98
C TRP A 83 1.49 19.11 11.27
N VAL A 84 0.94 18.62 12.38
CA VAL A 84 1.58 18.64 13.70
C VAL A 84 1.98 17.21 14.05
N SER A 85 3.13 17.03 14.69
CA SER A 85 3.52 15.71 15.21
C SER A 85 2.66 15.32 16.40
N GLN A 86 2.29 14.04 16.47
CA GLN A 86 1.58 13.45 17.60
C GLN A 86 2.38 13.54 18.92
N TYR A 87 3.70 13.65 18.85
CA TYR A 87 4.62 13.71 20.00
C TYR A 87 5.07 15.13 20.35
N LYS A 88 4.26 16.14 20.02
CA LYS A 88 4.61 17.56 20.20
C LYS A 88 5.00 17.92 21.64
N ASP A 89 4.45 17.24 22.64
CA ASP A 89 4.61 17.55 24.07
C ASP A 89 5.80 16.83 24.74
N ILE A 90 6.58 16.04 23.99
CA ILE A 90 7.78 15.35 24.50
C ILE A 90 9.01 16.22 24.18
N THR A 91 9.71 16.67 25.21
CA THR A 91 10.83 17.64 25.11
C THR A 91 12.14 17.04 24.61
N ASP A 92 12.30 15.70 24.68
CA ASP A 92 13.51 14.97 24.27
C ASP A 92 13.42 14.32 22.87
N VAL A 93 12.37 14.62 22.10
CA VAL A 93 12.16 14.07 20.75
C VAL A 93 12.52 15.13 19.71
N ASP A 94 13.47 14.77 18.86
CA ASP A 94 14.19 15.53 17.83
C ASP A 94 13.36 16.56 17.01
N GLU A 95 14.05 17.58 16.49
CA GLU A 95 13.53 18.74 15.73
C GLU A 95 12.91 18.35 14.37
N MET A 96 13.06 17.10 13.90
CA MET A 96 12.41 16.55 12.70
C MET A 96 11.08 15.84 12.99
N LYS A 97 10.16 16.54 13.65
CA LYS A 97 8.82 16.04 13.97
C LYS A 97 8.06 15.63 12.70
N VAL A 98 7.93 14.31 12.48
CA VAL A 98 7.10 13.73 11.43
C VAL A 98 5.65 14.18 11.67
N PRO A 99 4.98 14.76 10.68
CA PRO A 99 3.60 15.19 10.84
C PRO A 99 2.65 13.98 10.88
N ASP A 100 1.56 14.13 11.63
CA ASP A 100 0.48 13.13 11.77
C ASP A 100 -0.02 12.59 10.42
N CYS A 101 -0.07 13.45 9.39
CA CYS A 101 -0.52 13.05 8.07
C CYS A 101 0.39 12.01 7.43
N ALA A 102 1.70 12.11 7.63
CA ALA A 102 2.67 11.19 7.05
C ALA A 102 2.63 9.84 7.77
N GLU A 103 2.59 9.84 9.10
CA GLU A 103 2.46 8.60 9.90
C GLU A 103 1.16 7.86 9.57
N THR A 104 0.05 8.59 9.52
CA THR A 104 -1.26 8.00 9.23
C THR A 104 -1.33 7.48 7.80
N PHE A 105 -0.73 8.18 6.83
CA PHE A 105 -0.67 7.72 5.44
C PHE A 105 0.20 6.47 5.29
N THR A 106 1.39 6.43 5.90
CA THR A 106 2.23 5.23 5.95
C THR A 106 1.50 4.05 6.60
N THR A 107 0.76 4.30 7.69
CA THR A 107 -0.06 3.27 8.34
C THR A 107 -1.16 2.75 7.40
N LEU A 108 -1.82 3.62 6.63
CA LEU A 108 -2.79 3.20 5.61
C LEU A 108 -2.14 2.29 4.58
N LEU A 109 -0.97 2.64 4.06
CA LEU A 109 -0.24 1.79 3.11
C LEU A 109 0.12 0.44 3.73
N GLN A 110 0.56 0.41 5.00
CA GLN A 110 0.91 -0.82 5.70
C GLN A 110 -0.31 -1.73 5.87
N VAL A 111 -1.46 -1.16 6.24
CA VAL A 111 -2.73 -1.90 6.32
C VAL A 111 -3.09 -2.51 4.97
N ILE A 112 -2.94 -1.76 3.87
CA ILE A 112 -3.15 -2.30 2.52
C ILE A 112 -2.18 -3.46 2.25
N THR A 113 -0.88 -3.30 2.55
CA THR A 113 0.13 -4.36 2.40
C THR A 113 -0.29 -5.64 3.13
N ASP A 114 -0.71 -5.51 4.39
CA ASP A 114 -1.09 -6.64 5.23
C ASP A 114 -2.31 -7.40 4.70
N ARG A 115 -3.17 -6.73 3.95
CA ARG A 115 -4.38 -7.31 3.36
C ARG A 115 -4.09 -8.13 2.10
N TYR A 116 -3.18 -7.68 1.25
CA TYR A 116 -2.89 -8.37 -0.01
C TYR A 116 -1.67 -9.30 0.02
N LYS A 117 -0.78 -9.20 1.02
CA LYS A 117 0.46 -10.00 1.08
C LYS A 117 0.25 -11.51 1.03
N ASN A 118 -0.91 -11.97 1.52
CA ASN A 118 -1.29 -13.39 1.57
C ASN A 118 -2.07 -13.86 0.34
N LEU A 119 -2.25 -13.02 -0.68
CA LEU A 119 -2.84 -13.45 -1.94
C LEU A 119 -2.04 -14.61 -2.56
N PRO A 120 -2.70 -15.60 -3.16
CA PRO A 120 -2.06 -16.83 -3.63
C PRO A 120 -1.19 -16.63 -4.87
N THR A 121 -1.47 -15.61 -5.70
CA THR A 121 -0.76 -15.40 -6.97
C THR A 121 -0.03 -14.07 -7.01
N ALA A 122 1.20 -14.08 -7.54
CA ALA A 122 2.01 -12.88 -7.67
C ALA A 122 1.34 -11.81 -8.55
N SER A 123 0.67 -12.20 -9.63
CA SER A 123 -0.10 -11.27 -10.48
C SER A 123 -1.14 -10.45 -9.71
N ARG A 124 -1.83 -11.06 -8.73
CA ARG A 124 -2.80 -10.36 -7.89
C ARG A 124 -2.12 -9.42 -6.90
N LYS A 125 -1.00 -9.85 -6.30
CA LYS A 125 -0.19 -8.98 -5.44
C LYS A 125 0.36 -7.77 -6.20
N LEU A 126 0.81 -7.96 -7.45
CA LEU A 126 1.31 -6.88 -8.31
C LEU A 126 0.23 -5.84 -8.62
N GLN A 127 -1.03 -6.25 -8.87
CA GLN A 127 -2.12 -5.30 -9.07
C GLN A 127 -2.41 -4.45 -7.82
N PHE A 128 -2.30 -5.02 -6.63
CA PHE A 128 -2.39 -4.27 -5.37
C PHE A 128 -1.17 -3.37 -5.14
N LEU A 129 0.03 -3.82 -5.53
CA LEU A 129 1.22 -2.98 -5.49
C LEU A 129 1.02 -1.74 -6.38
N GLU A 130 0.50 -1.89 -7.60
CA GLU A 130 0.18 -0.73 -8.46
C GLU A 130 -0.85 0.21 -7.81
N LEU A 131 -1.87 -0.31 -7.12
CA LEU A 131 -2.76 0.52 -6.31
C LEU A 131 -2.01 1.29 -5.21
N GLN A 132 -1.06 0.67 -4.51
CA GLN A 132 -0.25 1.38 -3.51
C GLN A 132 0.59 2.48 -4.14
N LYS A 133 1.19 2.23 -5.30
CA LYS A 133 1.98 3.24 -6.03
C LYS A 133 1.12 4.43 -6.43
N ASP A 134 -0.08 4.17 -6.96
CA ASP A 134 -1.05 5.22 -7.30
C ASP A 134 -1.40 6.08 -6.08
N LEU A 135 -1.63 5.45 -4.91
CA LEU A 135 -1.95 6.16 -3.68
C LEU A 135 -0.80 7.07 -3.20
N VAL A 136 0.46 6.63 -3.37
CA VAL A 136 1.65 7.46 -3.08
C VAL A 136 1.72 8.65 -4.04
N ASP A 137 1.43 8.42 -5.32
CA ASP A 137 1.38 9.48 -6.35
C ASP A 137 0.30 10.53 -6.04
N ASP A 138 -0.91 10.07 -5.74
CA ASP A 138 -2.06 10.91 -5.35
C ASP A 138 -1.74 11.73 -4.10
N PHE A 139 -1.13 11.11 -3.08
CA PHE A 139 -0.73 11.82 -1.87
C PHE A 139 0.32 12.89 -2.18
N ARG A 140 1.34 12.58 -2.97
CA ARG A 140 2.36 13.54 -3.43
C ARG A 140 1.74 14.73 -4.16
N ILE A 141 0.80 14.48 -5.08
CA ILE A 141 0.11 15.56 -5.83
C ILE A 141 -0.61 16.49 -4.85
N ARG A 142 -1.32 15.94 -3.86
CA ARG A 142 -2.02 16.73 -2.85
C ARG A 142 -1.07 17.52 -1.95
N LEU A 143 0.04 16.91 -1.51
CA LEU A 143 1.09 17.63 -0.78
C LEU A 143 1.63 18.81 -1.60
N THR A 144 1.86 18.60 -2.90
CA THR A 144 2.32 19.66 -3.82
C THR A 144 1.31 20.79 -3.92
N GLN A 145 0.00 20.48 -3.94
CA GLN A 145 -1.06 21.49 -3.97
C GLN A 145 -1.06 22.33 -2.68
N VAL A 146 -1.04 21.68 -1.51
CA VAL A 146 -0.98 22.38 -0.22
C VAL A 146 0.29 23.23 -0.11
N MET A 147 1.43 22.71 -0.59
CA MET A 147 2.69 23.45 -0.60
C MET A 147 2.60 24.74 -1.45
N LYS A 148 1.92 24.68 -2.61
CA LYS A 148 1.73 25.83 -3.50
C LYS A 148 0.79 26.89 -2.91
N GLU A 149 -0.17 26.50 -2.08
CA GLU A 149 -1.03 27.45 -1.37
C GLU A 149 -0.25 28.25 -0.31
N GLU A 150 0.76 27.63 0.29
CA GLU A 150 1.59 28.21 1.36
C GLU A 150 2.74 29.10 0.84
N THR A 151 3.09 29.04 -0.46
CA THR A 151 4.27 29.71 -1.06
C THR A 151 4.33 31.24 -0.90
N ARG A 152 3.33 31.88 -0.30
CA ARG A 152 3.40 33.30 0.09
C ARG A 152 4.36 33.55 1.26
N ALA A 153 4.76 32.52 2.01
CA ALA A 153 5.82 32.57 3.02
C ALA A 153 6.60 31.24 3.03
N SER A 154 7.75 31.19 2.35
CA SER A 154 8.59 30.00 2.14
C SER A 154 9.23 29.37 3.39
N LEU A 155 8.92 29.89 4.58
CA LEU A 155 9.35 29.37 5.89
C LEU A 155 8.16 29.14 6.83
N ALA A 156 6.94 29.11 6.31
CA ALA A 156 5.77 28.79 7.11
C ALA A 156 5.89 27.36 7.66
N PHE A 157 5.44 27.18 8.91
CA PHE A 157 5.44 25.89 9.62
C PHE A 157 4.97 24.72 8.74
N ARG A 158 3.91 24.94 7.94
CA ARG A 158 3.31 23.93 7.08
C ARG A 158 4.22 23.51 5.92
N TYR A 159 5.02 24.43 5.37
CA TYR A 159 6.01 24.10 4.34
C TYR A 159 7.07 23.13 4.87
N CYS A 160 7.63 23.42 6.05
CA CYS A 160 8.57 22.51 6.73
C CYS A 160 7.93 21.15 7.06
N ALA A 161 6.68 21.15 7.53
CA ALA A 161 5.94 19.91 7.81
C ALA A 161 5.76 19.06 6.55
N ILE A 162 5.44 19.66 5.39
CA ILE A 162 5.36 18.95 4.11
C ILE A 162 6.71 18.33 3.73
N LEU A 163 7.82 19.07 3.85
CA LEU A 163 9.15 18.53 3.56
C LEU A 163 9.51 17.35 4.49
N ASN A 164 9.16 17.46 5.78
CA ASN A 164 9.34 16.36 6.73
C ASN A 164 8.48 15.14 6.38
N ALA A 165 7.22 15.35 5.97
CA ALA A 165 6.33 14.29 5.49
C ALA A 165 6.92 13.55 4.29
N VAL A 166 7.35 14.30 3.28
CA VAL A 166 7.96 13.77 2.05
C VAL A 166 9.22 12.97 2.39
N ASN A 167 10.08 13.50 3.26
CA ASN A 167 11.30 12.81 3.66
C ASN A 167 11.00 11.52 4.41
N TYR A 168 10.09 11.55 5.38
CA TYR A 168 9.68 10.38 6.15
C TYR A 168 9.10 9.29 5.27
N ILE A 169 8.17 9.62 4.38
CA ILE A 169 7.56 8.66 3.45
C ILE A 169 8.63 8.07 2.53
N GLY A 170 9.54 8.90 2.00
CA GLY A 170 10.65 8.43 1.19
C GLY A 170 11.54 7.41 1.92
N THR A 171 11.91 7.70 3.18
CA THR A 171 12.68 6.76 4.02
C THR A 171 11.92 5.47 4.27
N VAL A 172 10.64 5.52 4.63
CA VAL A 172 9.84 4.31 4.87
C VAL A 172 9.70 3.46 3.60
N LEU A 173 9.48 4.08 2.44
CA LEU A 173 9.39 3.36 1.17
C LEU A 173 10.72 2.71 0.78
N ALA A 174 11.85 3.37 1.07
CA ALA A 174 13.18 2.79 0.88
C ALA A 174 13.38 1.57 1.79
N ASP A 175 13.06 1.69 3.08
CA ASP A 175 13.13 0.56 4.03
C ASP A 175 12.19 -0.58 3.60
N TRP A 176 11.02 -0.27 3.03
CA TRP A 176 10.11 -1.27 2.51
C TRP A 176 10.63 -2.00 1.28
N ALA A 177 11.34 -1.29 0.40
CA ALA A 177 11.93 -1.91 -0.78
C ALA A 177 12.93 -3.02 -0.43
N ASP A 178 13.61 -2.92 0.72
CA ASP A 178 14.55 -3.92 1.22
C ASP A 178 13.88 -5.11 1.94
N ASN A 179 12.57 -5.05 2.19
CA ASN A 179 11.84 -6.18 2.78
C ASN A 179 11.70 -7.33 1.76
N VAL A 180 11.92 -8.56 2.23
CA VAL A 180 11.82 -9.79 1.43
C VAL A 180 10.54 -9.84 0.58
N PHE A 181 9.41 -9.45 1.17
CA PHE A 181 8.13 -9.42 0.47
C PHE A 181 8.14 -8.54 -0.79
N PHE A 182 8.71 -7.33 -0.72
CA PHE A 182 8.74 -6.41 -1.86
C PHE A 182 9.82 -6.79 -2.88
N LEU A 183 10.93 -7.38 -2.42
CA LEU A 183 11.93 -7.97 -3.31
C LEU A 183 11.35 -9.14 -4.13
N GLU A 184 10.53 -10.00 -3.51
CA GLU A 184 9.80 -11.07 -4.21
C GLU A 184 8.82 -10.50 -5.25
N LEU A 185 8.14 -9.40 -4.94
CA LEU A 185 7.27 -8.72 -5.91
C LEU A 185 8.05 -8.09 -7.06
N GLN A 186 9.22 -7.50 -6.79
CA GLN A 186 10.11 -6.97 -7.82
C GLN A 186 10.50 -8.07 -8.80
N GLN A 187 10.94 -9.22 -8.28
CA GLN A 187 11.29 -10.36 -9.10
C GLN A 187 10.09 -10.86 -9.92
N ALA A 188 8.90 -10.94 -9.32
CA ALA A 188 7.70 -11.35 -10.04
C ALA A 188 7.31 -10.38 -11.16
N ALA A 189 7.46 -9.06 -10.96
CA ALA A 189 7.20 -8.06 -11.98
C ALA A 189 8.16 -8.22 -13.18
N LEU A 190 9.43 -8.47 -12.89
CA LEU A 190 10.47 -8.74 -13.88
C LEU A 190 10.16 -10.00 -14.70
N GLU A 191 9.76 -11.09 -14.05
CA GLU A 191 9.39 -12.33 -14.74
C GLU A 191 8.23 -12.11 -15.72
N VAL A 192 7.21 -11.35 -15.32
CA VAL A 192 6.07 -10.98 -16.21
C VAL A 192 6.53 -10.13 -17.40
N CYS A 193 7.46 -9.19 -17.19
CA CYS A 193 8.05 -8.39 -18.26
C CYS A 193 8.93 -9.23 -19.20
N ALA A 194 9.63 -10.22 -18.66
CA ALA A 194 10.50 -11.13 -19.42
C ALA A 194 9.71 -12.05 -20.34
N ASP A 195 8.59 -12.61 -19.87
CA ASP A 195 7.69 -13.42 -20.69
C ASP A 195 7.13 -12.63 -21.88
N SER A 196 6.96 -11.32 -21.71
CA SER A 196 6.53 -10.41 -22.78
C SER A 196 7.63 -10.11 -23.80
N ASN A 197 8.90 -10.19 -23.39
CA ASN A 197 10.08 -9.77 -24.17
C ASN A 197 11.04 -10.92 -24.56
N ALA A 198 10.70 -12.17 -24.25
CA ALA A 198 11.50 -13.37 -24.52
C ALA A 198 12.95 -13.34 -23.97
N PHE A 199 13.16 -12.75 -22.79
CA PHE A 199 14.48 -12.73 -22.15
C PHE A 199 14.86 -14.07 -21.49
N SER A 200 16.15 -14.40 -21.45
CA SER A 200 16.66 -15.57 -20.72
C SER A 200 16.78 -15.30 -19.21
N LYS A 201 16.66 -16.33 -18.35
CA LYS A 201 16.78 -16.21 -16.88
C LYS A 201 18.08 -15.55 -16.40
N LEU A 202 19.18 -15.74 -17.14
CA LEU A 202 20.48 -15.13 -16.82
C LEU A 202 20.46 -13.61 -17.08
N GLN A 203 19.83 -13.18 -18.18
CA GLN A 203 19.62 -11.78 -18.51
C GLN A 203 18.64 -11.12 -17.53
N LEU A 204 17.65 -11.87 -17.04
CA LEU A 204 16.71 -11.39 -16.04
C LEU A 204 17.37 -11.11 -14.69
N GLY A 205 18.26 -12.01 -14.23
CA GLY A 205 19.04 -11.76 -13.00
C GLY A 205 20.00 -10.58 -13.13
N GLN A 206 20.52 -10.31 -14.32
CA GLN A 206 21.36 -9.13 -14.59
C GLN A 206 20.53 -7.84 -14.63
N LEU A 207 19.32 -7.88 -15.22
CA LEU A 207 18.37 -6.76 -15.20
C LEU A 207 17.88 -6.48 -13.78
N ALA A 208 17.54 -7.51 -13.00
CA ALA A 208 17.12 -7.37 -11.60
C ALA A 208 18.18 -6.70 -10.72
N CYS A 209 19.46 -7.05 -10.91
CA CYS A 209 20.57 -6.41 -10.20
C CYS A 209 20.87 -4.97 -10.68
N MET A 210 20.33 -4.56 -11.82
CA MET A 210 20.51 -3.22 -12.39
C MET A 210 19.26 -2.33 -12.24
N GLU A 211 18.11 -2.93 -11.92
CA GLU A 211 16.85 -2.22 -11.79
C GLU A 211 16.71 -1.57 -10.41
N SER A 212 16.20 -0.35 -10.48
CA SER A 212 15.72 0.43 -9.36
C SER A 212 14.65 -0.35 -8.58
N SER A 213 14.59 -0.14 -7.26
CA SER A 213 13.61 -0.77 -6.38
C SER A 213 12.18 -0.49 -6.84
N VAL A 214 11.21 -1.32 -6.40
CA VAL A 214 9.79 -1.14 -6.76
C VAL A 214 9.21 0.22 -6.37
N PHE A 215 9.85 0.94 -5.43
CA PHE A 215 9.42 2.25 -4.96
C PHE A 215 10.27 3.43 -5.49
N ASP A 216 11.35 3.19 -6.23
CA ASP A 216 12.33 4.23 -6.56
C ASP A 216 11.74 5.38 -7.38
N ASP A 217 10.86 5.10 -8.33
CA ASP A 217 10.17 6.16 -9.10
C ASP A 217 9.34 7.08 -8.19
N MET A 218 8.63 6.51 -7.22
CA MET A 218 7.86 7.29 -6.25
C MET A 218 8.76 8.09 -5.32
N ILE A 219 9.85 7.50 -4.83
CA ILE A 219 10.85 8.18 -3.99
C ILE A 219 11.45 9.35 -4.76
N ASN A 220 11.89 9.14 -6.00
CA ASN A 220 12.42 10.19 -6.87
C ASN A 220 11.40 11.31 -7.10
N LEU A 221 10.12 10.97 -7.31
CA LEU A 221 9.06 11.97 -7.47
C LEU A 221 8.79 12.74 -6.18
N LEU A 222 8.81 12.07 -5.02
CA LEU A 222 8.70 12.69 -3.70
C LEU A 222 9.86 13.66 -3.45
N GLU A 223 11.10 13.25 -3.74
CA GLU A 223 12.29 14.09 -3.55
C GLU A 223 12.28 15.37 -4.39
N ARG A 224 11.66 15.35 -5.57
CA ARG A 224 11.49 16.56 -6.39
C ARG A 224 10.68 17.65 -5.71
N LEU A 225 9.88 17.36 -4.68
CA LEU A 225 9.16 18.38 -3.91
C LEU A 225 10.10 19.19 -2.99
N LYS A 226 11.33 18.71 -2.76
CA LYS A 226 12.34 19.39 -1.94
C LYS A 226 13.07 20.53 -2.68
N HIS A 227 12.85 20.66 -4.00
CA HIS A 227 13.52 21.61 -4.89
C HIS A 227 12.52 22.57 -5.54
#